data_AF-A0A0C2H8D3-F1
#
_entry.id   AF-A0A0C2H8D3-F1
#
_cell.length_a   1.000
_cell.length_b   1.000
_cell.length_c   1.000
_cell.angle_alpha   90.00
_cell.angle_beta   90.00
_cell.angle_gamma   90.00
#
_symmetry.space_group_name_H-M   'P 1'
#
loop_
_entity.id
_entity.type
_entity.pdbx_description
1 polymer ?
#
loop_
_entity_poly.entity_id
_entity_poly.type
_entity_poly.pdbx_seq_one_letter_code
_entity_poly.pdbx_strand_id
1 'polypeptide(L)'
;MIGLVILTLAVSVHALGKYSDEFARNFMFPLSAAAYSEEPQLCVKNLFPNSTVYHQVTVKCDSRTESTCSGYTAVLHAQKAIVISFRGTARFHQLLEEAKKTVFIDWVTGHSLGGSLASLAASFILGSGFAKTKNTKLVTLGQPRTGDLVYAIGHHTQVEYAFRVVHWRDIVPHLPFGKEFGYRHHRQEVFYKRGMNPNEFVVCEGNEESECSNGLYFASSIQDHTHYFGKQVSAFGINGCV
;
A
#
# COMPACT_ATOMS: atom_id res chain seq x y z
N MET A 1 -4.64 -53.67 -22.63
CA MET A 1 -5.29 -52.63 -21.81
C MET A 1 -4.18 -51.90 -21.05
N ILE A 2 -3.72 -50.76 -21.57
CA ILE A 2 -2.67 -49.95 -20.95
C ILE A 2 -3.39 -48.88 -20.12
N GLY A 3 -3.32 -49.00 -18.79
CA GLY A 3 -3.94 -48.06 -17.86
C GLY A 3 -3.11 -46.78 -17.76
N LEU A 4 -3.69 -45.67 -18.21
CA LEU A 4 -3.11 -44.33 -18.11
C LEU A 4 -3.19 -43.86 -16.65
N VAL A 5 -2.06 -43.83 -15.94
CA VAL A 5 -1.98 -43.21 -14.62
C VAL A 5 -1.90 -41.70 -14.81
N ILE A 6 -3.03 -41.02 -14.60
CA ILE A 6 -3.07 -39.56 -14.54
C ILE A 6 -2.48 -39.14 -13.19
N LEU A 7 -1.20 -38.78 -13.20
CA LEU A 7 -0.54 -38.16 -12.07
C LEU A 7 -1.06 -36.71 -11.97
N THR A 8 -2.10 -36.49 -11.19
CA THR A 8 -2.54 -35.14 -10.83
C THR A 8 -1.44 -34.50 -9.98
N LEU A 9 -0.65 -33.61 -10.60
CA LEU A 9 0.17 -32.63 -9.91
C LEU A 9 -0.77 -31.74 -9.10
N ALA A 10 -1.02 -32.11 -7.85
CA ALA A 10 -1.55 -31.19 -6.86
C ALA A 10 -0.45 -30.14 -6.63
N VAL A 11 -0.51 -29.06 -7.39
CA VAL A 11 0.24 -27.84 -7.06
C VAL A 11 -0.32 -27.40 -5.72
N SER A 12 0.43 -27.65 -4.66
CA SER A 12 0.15 -27.11 -3.34
C SER A 12 0.13 -25.59 -3.47
N VAL A 13 -1.08 -25.03 -3.58
CA VAL A 13 -1.35 -23.60 -3.45
C VAL A 13 -0.85 -23.25 -2.05
N HIS A 14 0.37 -22.73 -1.99
CA HIS A 14 0.90 -22.14 -0.77
C HIS A 14 -0.12 -21.10 -0.34
N ALA A 15 -0.59 -21.18 0.90
CA ALA A 15 -1.59 -20.26 1.42
C ALA A 15 -1.06 -18.82 1.27
N LEU A 16 -1.58 -18.10 0.26
CA LEU A 16 -1.39 -16.67 0.09
C LEU A 16 -1.72 -16.01 1.43
N GLY A 17 -0.86 -15.11 1.91
CA GLY A 17 -1.07 -14.44 3.18
C GLY A 17 -2.41 -13.69 3.16
N LYS A 18 -3.36 -14.10 4.00
CA LYS A 18 -4.68 -13.46 4.08
C LYS A 18 -4.55 -12.02 4.59
N TYR A 19 -5.44 -11.16 4.12
CA TYR A 19 -5.56 -9.80 4.65
C TYR A 19 -5.83 -9.83 6.16
N SER A 20 -5.25 -8.90 6.90
CA SER A 20 -5.47 -8.71 8.33
C SER A 20 -5.82 -7.23 8.59
N ASP A 21 -7.06 -6.99 9.05
CA ASP A 21 -7.51 -5.65 9.44
C ASP A 21 -6.61 -5.07 10.54
N GLU A 22 -6.26 -5.88 11.54
CA GLU A 22 -5.36 -5.48 12.62
C GLU A 22 -3.99 -5.03 12.08
N PHE A 23 -3.42 -5.77 11.13
CA PHE A 23 -2.14 -5.42 10.54
C PHE A 23 -2.23 -4.10 9.75
N ALA A 24 -3.27 -3.95 8.92
CA ALA A 24 -3.47 -2.74 8.13
C ALA A 24 -3.74 -1.51 9.01
N ARG A 25 -4.59 -1.67 10.04
CA ARG A 25 -5.05 -0.59 10.92
C ARG A 25 -4.00 -0.14 11.93
N ASN A 26 -3.25 -1.07 12.51
CA ASN A 26 -2.36 -0.78 13.64
C ASN A 26 -0.90 -0.62 13.22
N PHE A 27 -0.52 -1.08 12.01
CA PHE A 27 0.84 -0.97 11.50
C PHE A 27 0.91 -0.16 10.22
N MET A 28 0.26 -0.62 9.15
CA MET A 28 0.47 -0.03 7.82
C MET A 28 -0.11 1.39 7.73
N PHE A 29 -1.32 1.62 8.26
CA PHE A 29 -1.95 2.93 8.27
C PHE A 29 -1.16 3.98 9.06
N PRO A 30 -0.78 3.75 10.34
CA PRO A 30 -0.04 4.76 11.09
C PRO A 30 1.35 5.03 10.50
N LEU A 31 2.04 3.99 10.00
CA LEU A 31 3.32 4.17 9.29
C LEU A 31 3.15 5.00 8.01
N SER A 32 2.05 4.81 7.27
CA SER A 32 1.70 5.65 6.12
C SER A 32 1.35 7.09 6.53
N ALA A 33 0.62 7.26 7.63
CA ALA A 33 0.26 8.58 8.15
C ALA A 33 1.50 9.36 8.63
N ALA A 34 2.48 8.68 9.24
CA ALA A 34 3.73 9.29 9.70
C ALA A 34 4.47 10.07 8.61
N ALA A 35 4.36 9.64 7.34
CA ALA A 35 5.01 10.33 6.21
C ALA A 35 4.44 11.74 5.97
N TYR A 36 3.33 12.11 6.63
CA TYR A 36 2.80 13.47 6.64
C TYR A 36 3.51 14.41 7.63
N SER A 37 4.29 13.90 8.57
CA SER A 37 5.07 14.72 9.50
C SER A 37 6.42 15.10 8.90
N GLU A 38 6.89 16.31 9.23
CA GLU A 38 8.29 16.71 9.00
C GLU A 38 9.24 16.06 10.03
N GLU A 39 8.71 15.45 11.09
CA GLU A 39 9.44 14.64 12.07
C GLU A 39 8.71 13.28 12.29
N PRO A 40 8.78 12.35 11.31
CA PRO A 40 8.11 11.04 11.40
C PRO A 40 8.62 10.20 12.57
N GLN A 41 9.84 10.43 13.05
CA GLN A 41 10.42 9.72 14.19
C GLN A 41 9.53 9.81 15.45
N LEU A 42 8.87 10.95 15.68
CA LEU A 42 7.97 11.12 16.82
C LEU A 42 6.78 10.15 16.73
N CYS A 43 6.09 10.14 15.58
CA CYS A 43 4.98 9.21 15.33
C CYS A 43 5.42 7.74 15.44
N VAL A 44 6.50 7.36 14.73
CA VAL A 44 6.96 5.96 14.69
C VAL A 44 7.36 5.49 16.09
N LYS A 45 8.06 6.33 16.87
CA LYS A 45 8.48 6.00 18.25
C LYS A 45 7.30 5.86 19.21
N ASN A 46 6.27 6.70 19.08
CA ASN A 46 5.07 6.65 19.93
C ASN A 46 4.31 5.32 19.77
N LEU A 47 4.31 4.78 18.55
CA LEU A 47 3.62 3.52 18.23
C LEU A 47 4.50 2.29 18.41
N PHE A 48 5.79 2.40 18.09
CA PHE A 48 6.74 1.31 18.08
C PHE A 48 7.97 1.70 18.92
N PRO A 49 7.94 1.44 20.24
CA PRO A 49 9.10 1.67 21.09
C PRO A 49 10.33 0.95 20.53
N ASN A 50 11.50 1.60 20.60
CA ASN A 50 12.75 1.13 19.99
C ASN A 50 12.70 1.02 18.45
N SER A 51 12.09 2.00 17.78
CA SER A 51 12.16 2.19 16.34
C SER A 51 13.06 3.36 15.95
N THR A 52 13.68 3.28 14.79
CA THR A 52 14.53 4.36 14.24
C THR A 52 14.15 4.66 12.81
N VAL A 53 13.81 5.91 12.51
CA VAL A 53 13.74 6.47 11.16
C VAL A 53 15.17 6.79 10.72
N TYR A 54 15.60 6.23 9.60
CA TYR A 54 16.97 6.38 9.09
C TYR A 54 17.08 7.53 8.11
N HIS A 55 16.19 7.54 7.12
CA HIS A 55 16.17 8.55 6.09
C HIS A 55 14.76 9.05 5.91
N GLN A 56 14.60 10.36 5.87
CA GLN A 56 13.43 11.02 5.33
C GLN A 56 13.90 11.89 4.19
N VAL A 57 13.14 11.87 3.11
CA VAL A 57 13.42 12.74 1.98
C VAL A 57 12.12 13.42 1.60
N THR A 58 12.18 14.74 1.56
CA THR A 58 11.10 15.60 1.11
C THR A 58 11.57 16.31 -0.15
N VAL A 59 10.83 16.13 -1.25
CA VAL A 59 11.12 16.78 -2.54
C VAL A 59 9.93 17.61 -3.00
N LYS A 60 10.18 18.59 -3.86
CA LYS A 60 9.10 19.25 -4.62
C LYS A 60 8.74 18.34 -5.80
N CYS A 61 7.52 17.79 -5.84
CA CYS A 61 7.04 17.01 -7.00
C CYS A 61 6.03 17.77 -7.86
N ASP A 62 5.71 19.02 -7.53
CA ASP A 62 4.96 19.90 -8.42
C ASP A 62 5.82 21.10 -8.78
N SER A 63 6.03 21.32 -10.09
CA SER A 63 6.80 22.47 -10.58
C SER A 63 5.96 23.76 -10.65
N ARG A 64 4.64 23.65 -10.48
CA ARG A 64 3.69 24.78 -10.55
C ARG A 64 3.17 25.23 -9.18
N THR A 65 3.32 24.41 -8.15
CA THR A 65 2.92 24.72 -6.77
C THR A 65 4.07 24.38 -5.80
N GLU A 66 4.07 24.92 -4.59
CA GLU A 66 5.05 24.53 -3.56
C GLU A 66 4.75 23.15 -2.92
N SER A 67 4.00 22.29 -3.60
CA SER A 67 3.60 20.98 -3.08
C SER A 67 4.80 20.03 -2.96
N THR A 68 4.94 19.44 -1.78
CA THR A 68 5.99 18.47 -1.50
C THR A 68 5.46 17.04 -1.37
N CYS A 69 6.40 16.13 -1.43
CA CYS A 69 6.26 14.67 -1.40
C CYS A 69 7.27 14.24 -0.38
N SER A 70 6.88 13.36 0.52
CA SER A 70 7.81 12.84 1.51
C SER A 70 7.76 11.33 1.52
N GLY A 71 8.93 10.73 1.64
CA GLY A 71 9.08 9.32 1.93
C GLY A 71 10.12 9.14 3.02
N TYR A 72 9.97 8.09 3.82
CA TYR A 72 10.96 7.76 4.81
C TYR A 72 11.18 6.24 4.91
N THR A 73 12.35 5.88 5.41
CA THR A 73 12.69 4.52 5.81
C THR A 73 12.86 4.42 7.32
N ALA A 74 12.39 3.33 7.90
CA ALA A 74 12.55 3.07 9.33
C ALA A 74 12.84 1.60 9.60
N VAL A 75 13.49 1.32 10.73
CA VAL A 75 13.66 -0.03 11.25
C VAL A 75 12.84 -0.18 12.51
N LEU A 76 11.98 -1.20 12.51
CA LEU A 76 11.19 -1.63 13.65
C LEU A 76 11.83 -2.90 14.22
N HIS A 77 12.65 -2.74 15.26
CA HIS A 77 13.45 -3.83 15.81
C HIS A 77 12.59 -4.97 16.40
N ALA A 78 11.51 -4.64 17.12
CA ALA A 78 10.63 -5.64 17.73
C ALA A 78 9.87 -6.46 16.68
N GLN A 79 9.47 -5.83 15.58
CA GLN A 79 8.74 -6.46 14.48
C GLN A 79 9.68 -7.15 13.47
N LYS A 80 11.00 -6.94 13.60
CA LYS A 80 11.98 -7.31 12.59
C LYS A 80 11.53 -6.84 11.21
N ALA A 81 11.07 -5.59 11.11
CA ALA A 81 10.62 -5.00 9.86
C ALA A 81 11.46 -3.78 9.43
N ILE A 82 11.69 -3.66 8.12
CA ILE A 82 12.13 -2.41 7.49
C ILE A 82 10.89 -1.79 6.87
N VAL A 83 10.59 -0.55 7.24
CA VAL A 83 9.45 0.20 6.72
C VAL A 83 9.93 1.10 5.60
N ILE A 84 9.20 1.08 4.49
CA ILE A 84 9.32 2.04 3.40
C ILE A 84 7.96 2.70 3.26
N SER A 85 7.86 3.95 3.68
CA SER A 85 6.60 4.68 3.73
C SER A 85 6.65 5.91 2.84
N PHE A 86 5.61 6.11 2.05
CA PHE A 86 5.44 7.27 1.19
C PHE A 86 4.16 8.01 1.53
N ARG A 87 4.23 9.34 1.69
CA ARG A 87 3.07 10.18 1.47
C ARG A 87 3.00 10.57 0.00
N GLY A 88 1.79 10.69 -0.49
CA GLY A 88 1.54 11.26 -1.79
C GLY A 88 1.87 12.74 -1.85
N THR A 89 1.32 13.34 -2.88
CA THR A 89 1.46 14.73 -3.28
C THR A 89 0.12 15.18 -3.84
N ALA A 90 0.07 16.39 -4.35
CA ALA A 90 -0.85 16.66 -5.44
C ALA A 90 -0.51 15.96 -6.80
N ARG A 91 0.71 15.43 -7.10
CA ARG A 91 1.11 14.28 -8.01
C ARG A 91 2.67 14.04 -8.19
N PHE A 92 3.13 13.02 -8.95
CA PHE A 92 4.19 11.97 -8.68
C PHE A 92 5.67 12.10 -9.17
N HIS A 93 6.67 11.69 -8.34
CA HIS A 93 7.83 10.76 -8.60
C HIS A 93 8.77 10.55 -7.37
N GLN A 94 9.71 9.58 -7.42
CA GLN A 94 10.08 8.61 -6.35
C GLN A 94 11.56 8.64 -5.88
N LEU A 95 11.81 8.13 -4.66
CA LEU A 95 13.13 7.89 -4.04
C LEU A 95 13.22 6.47 -3.51
N LEU A 96 14.34 5.77 -3.76
CA LEU A 96 14.89 4.73 -2.87
C LEU A 96 16.38 4.52 -3.17
N GLU A 97 17.21 4.66 -2.14
CA GLU A 97 18.50 3.98 -2.01
C GLU A 97 18.60 3.47 -0.56
N GLU A 98 19.37 2.40 -0.36
CA GLU A 98 19.51 1.56 0.84
C GLU A 98 18.44 0.48 1.07
N ALA A 99 18.55 -0.61 0.29
CA ALA A 99 18.00 -1.92 0.65
C ALA A 99 19.06 -3.01 0.41
N LYS A 100 19.98 -3.20 1.35
CA LYS A 100 20.89 -4.36 1.37
C LYS A 100 20.44 -5.37 2.44
N LYS A 101 20.17 -6.61 1.97
CA LYS A 101 20.07 -7.94 2.63
C LYS A 101 20.60 -8.04 4.08
N THR A 102 20.03 -8.78 5.04
CA THR A 102 18.86 -9.70 5.11
C THR A 102 18.62 -10.03 6.60
N VAL A 103 17.36 -10.02 7.08
CA VAL A 103 16.72 -10.76 8.22
C VAL A 103 15.29 -10.19 8.35
N PHE A 104 15.13 -8.91 8.03
CA PHE A 104 13.91 -8.15 8.19
C PHE A 104 12.88 -8.43 7.09
N ILE A 105 11.60 -8.20 7.41
CA ILE A 105 10.48 -8.18 6.46
C ILE A 105 10.29 -6.73 6.00
N ASP A 106 10.22 -6.51 4.70
CA ASP A 106 9.98 -5.20 4.10
C ASP A 106 8.49 -4.88 4.15
N TRP A 107 8.12 -3.83 4.86
CA TRP A 107 6.75 -3.30 4.91
C TRP A 107 6.71 -2.03 4.08
N VAL A 108 6.07 -2.13 2.92
CA VAL A 108 5.92 -1.02 1.99
C VAL A 108 4.50 -0.49 2.11
N THR A 109 4.37 0.81 2.39
CA THR A 109 3.06 1.42 2.57
C THR A 109 3.02 2.84 2.03
N GLY A 110 1.81 3.31 1.77
CA GLY A 110 1.59 4.68 1.40
C GLY A 110 0.12 4.99 1.18
N HIS A 111 -0.19 6.27 1.34
CA HIS A 111 -1.54 6.81 1.25
C HIS A 111 -1.65 7.75 0.05
N SER A 112 -2.80 7.72 -0.62
CA SER A 112 -3.06 8.53 -1.81
C SER A 112 -2.05 8.18 -2.92
N LEU A 113 -1.43 9.17 -3.56
CA LEU A 113 -0.32 8.93 -4.47
C LEU A 113 0.83 8.13 -3.82
N GLY A 114 1.04 8.27 -2.50
CA GLY A 114 1.99 7.46 -1.75
C GLY A 114 1.73 5.97 -1.92
N GLY A 115 0.47 5.56 -2.14
CA GLY A 115 0.11 4.18 -2.48
C GLY A 115 0.68 3.74 -3.83
N SER A 116 0.60 4.57 -4.87
CA SER A 116 1.23 4.25 -6.16
C SER A 116 2.76 4.22 -6.07
N LEU A 117 3.37 5.13 -5.30
CA LEU A 117 4.81 5.10 -5.00
C LEU A 117 5.19 3.82 -4.26
N ALA A 118 4.41 3.41 -3.26
CA ALA A 118 4.60 2.16 -2.53
C ALA A 118 4.49 0.94 -3.46
N SER A 119 3.49 0.92 -4.36
CA SER A 119 3.32 -0.14 -5.35
C SER A 119 4.52 -0.27 -6.29
N LEU A 120 5.01 0.85 -6.81
CA LEU A 120 6.19 0.88 -7.69
C LEU A 120 7.47 0.54 -6.92
N ALA A 121 7.62 1.02 -5.69
CA ALA A 121 8.75 0.72 -4.83
C ALA A 121 8.85 -0.78 -4.55
N ALA A 122 7.72 -1.42 -4.21
CA ALA A 122 7.66 -2.87 -4.00
C ALA A 122 8.11 -3.65 -5.26
N SER A 123 7.62 -3.28 -6.45
CA SER A 123 8.09 -3.87 -7.70
C SER A 123 9.57 -3.60 -7.97
N PHE A 124 10.07 -2.40 -7.66
CA PHE A 124 11.47 -2.06 -7.88
C PHE A 124 12.41 -2.87 -6.97
N ILE A 125 12.15 -2.92 -5.66
CA ILE A 125 13.03 -3.63 -4.71
C ILE A 125 13.05 -5.14 -4.97
N LEU A 126 11.93 -5.71 -5.42
CA LEU A 126 11.84 -7.12 -5.78
C LEU A 126 12.50 -7.39 -7.13
N GLY A 127 12.30 -6.51 -8.11
CA GLY A 127 12.82 -6.68 -9.48
C GLY A 127 14.33 -6.51 -9.55
N SER A 128 14.87 -5.62 -8.71
CA SER A 128 16.31 -5.39 -8.55
C SER A 128 16.99 -6.42 -7.63
N GLY A 129 16.21 -7.34 -7.00
CA GLY A 129 16.74 -8.38 -6.12
C GLY A 129 17.21 -7.89 -4.75
N PHE A 130 16.79 -6.70 -4.33
CA PHE A 130 17.07 -6.15 -2.99
C PHE A 130 16.23 -6.82 -1.91
N ALA A 131 15.00 -7.23 -2.26
CA ALA A 131 14.07 -7.94 -1.39
C ALA A 131 13.66 -9.30 -1.99
N LYS A 132 13.07 -10.17 -1.16
CA LYS A 132 12.44 -11.43 -1.60
C LYS A 132 10.93 -11.31 -1.48
N THR A 133 10.18 -11.82 -2.45
CA THR A 133 8.71 -11.78 -2.46
C THR A 133 8.08 -12.22 -1.14
N LYS A 134 8.56 -13.33 -0.56
CA LYS A 134 8.06 -13.88 0.72
C LYS A 134 8.31 -12.98 1.94
N ASN A 135 9.25 -12.06 1.83
CA ASN A 135 9.64 -11.13 2.90
C ASN A 135 9.16 -9.72 2.61
N THR A 136 8.25 -9.52 1.65
CA THR A 136 7.73 -8.19 1.30
C THR A 136 6.23 -8.16 1.48
N LYS A 137 5.76 -7.17 2.23
CA LYS A 137 4.34 -6.89 2.44
C LYS A 137 4.02 -5.49 1.95
N LEU A 138 3.10 -5.38 1.01
CA LEU A 138 2.58 -4.12 0.51
C LEU A 138 1.14 -3.94 0.98
N VAL A 139 0.88 -2.84 1.69
CA VAL A 139 -0.49 -2.38 1.98
C VAL A 139 -0.57 -0.90 1.70
N THR A 140 -1.47 -0.50 0.82
CA THR A 140 -1.68 0.90 0.43
C THR A 140 -3.07 1.36 0.81
N LEU A 141 -3.24 2.68 0.97
CA LEU A 141 -4.50 3.29 1.38
C LEU A 141 -4.93 4.33 0.35
N GLY A 142 -6.11 4.18 -0.24
CA GLY A 142 -6.62 5.12 -1.24
C GLY A 142 -5.70 5.23 -2.47
N GLN A 143 -5.05 4.13 -2.86
CA GLN A 143 -4.11 4.10 -3.97
C GLN A 143 -4.83 4.36 -5.31
N PRO A 144 -4.39 5.33 -6.13
CA PRO A 144 -4.86 5.48 -7.50
C PRO A 144 -4.32 4.38 -8.42
N ARG A 145 -4.92 4.23 -9.61
CA ARG A 145 -4.41 3.31 -10.64
C ARG A 145 -2.98 3.72 -11.02
N THR A 146 -2.06 2.78 -10.89
CA THR A 146 -0.62 3.05 -11.01
C THR A 146 -0.06 2.76 -12.40
N GLY A 147 -0.62 1.78 -13.11
CA GLY A 147 -0.11 1.34 -14.40
C GLY A 147 -1.19 0.72 -15.28
N ASP A 148 -0.77 0.13 -16.39
CA ASP A 148 -1.63 -0.58 -17.32
C ASP A 148 -1.92 -2.02 -16.86
N LEU A 149 -2.61 -2.80 -17.70
CA LEU A 149 -2.90 -4.21 -17.41
C LEU A 149 -1.62 -5.06 -17.27
N VAL A 150 -0.58 -4.77 -18.05
CA VAL A 150 0.69 -5.51 -18.01
C VAL A 150 1.38 -5.29 -16.67
N TYR A 151 1.43 -4.03 -16.22
CA TYR A 151 1.89 -3.70 -14.88
C TYR A 151 1.05 -4.38 -13.81
N ALA A 152 -0.28 -4.30 -13.89
CA ALA A 152 -1.17 -4.87 -12.89
C ALA A 152 -0.98 -6.39 -12.72
N ILE A 153 -0.81 -7.12 -13.82
CA ILE A 153 -0.54 -8.56 -13.81
C ILE A 153 0.87 -8.85 -13.30
N GLY A 154 1.89 -8.15 -13.81
CA GLY A 154 3.27 -8.36 -13.40
C GLY A 154 3.53 -8.01 -11.94
N HIS A 155 2.92 -6.94 -11.45
CA HIS A 155 2.99 -6.54 -10.05
C HIS A 155 2.38 -7.61 -9.15
N HIS A 156 1.21 -8.11 -9.53
CA HIS A 156 0.57 -9.18 -8.79
C HIS A 156 1.43 -10.46 -8.71
N THR A 157 2.05 -10.88 -9.81
CA THR A 157 2.90 -12.10 -9.79
C THR A 157 4.18 -11.90 -8.98
N GLN A 158 4.64 -10.66 -8.86
CA GLN A 158 5.86 -10.29 -8.17
C GLN A 158 5.67 -10.10 -6.66
N VAL A 159 4.57 -9.47 -6.23
CA VAL A 159 4.27 -9.12 -4.83
C VAL A 159 3.15 -10.01 -4.29
N GLU A 160 3.52 -11.06 -3.55
CA GLU A 160 2.57 -12.06 -3.05
C GLU A 160 1.59 -11.49 -2.01
N TYR A 161 2.07 -10.63 -1.09
CA TYR A 161 1.23 -9.94 -0.12
C TYR A 161 1.03 -8.47 -0.54
N ALA A 162 0.01 -8.22 -1.35
CA ALA A 162 -0.31 -6.88 -1.87
C ALA A 162 -1.81 -6.57 -1.74
N PHE A 163 -2.14 -5.62 -0.87
CA PHE A 163 -3.51 -5.19 -0.62
C PHE A 163 -3.69 -3.69 -0.78
N ARG A 164 -4.72 -3.28 -1.51
CA ARG A 164 -5.16 -1.87 -1.59
C ARG A 164 -6.38 -1.70 -0.71
N VAL A 165 -6.24 -0.95 0.38
CA VAL A 165 -7.36 -0.60 1.26
C VAL A 165 -8.08 0.61 0.66
N VAL A 166 -9.38 0.47 0.40
CA VAL A 166 -10.23 1.50 -0.18
C VAL A 166 -11.36 1.83 0.78
N HIS A 167 -11.49 3.12 1.11
CA HIS A 167 -12.54 3.61 1.99
C HIS A 167 -13.73 4.14 1.20
N TRP A 168 -14.84 3.40 1.22
CA TRP A 168 -16.16 3.83 0.75
C TRP A 168 -16.14 4.56 -0.59
N ARG A 169 -16.53 5.84 -0.63
CA ARG A 169 -16.64 6.62 -1.87
C ARG A 169 -15.39 7.43 -2.16
N ASP A 170 -14.23 7.04 -1.63
CA ASP A 170 -12.93 7.61 -1.96
C ASP A 170 -12.75 7.66 -3.49
N ILE A 171 -12.59 8.86 -4.04
CA ILE A 171 -12.44 9.07 -5.48
C ILE A 171 -11.08 8.63 -6.00
N VAL A 172 -10.03 8.64 -5.17
CA VAL A 172 -8.65 8.51 -5.63
C VAL A 172 -8.36 7.13 -6.23
N PRO A 173 -8.84 6.00 -5.66
CA PRO A 173 -8.76 4.71 -6.32
C PRO A 173 -9.40 4.64 -7.70
N HIS A 174 -10.37 5.52 -8.01
CA HIS A 174 -10.98 5.57 -9.33
C HIS A 174 -10.24 6.48 -10.31
N LEU A 175 -9.10 7.05 -9.91
CA LEU A 175 -8.25 7.90 -10.75
C LEU A 175 -6.93 7.20 -11.11
N PRO A 176 -6.32 7.52 -12.26
CA PRO A 176 -6.98 8.06 -13.44
C PRO A 176 -8.17 7.18 -13.86
N PHE A 177 -9.23 7.78 -14.43
CA PHE A 177 -10.46 7.06 -14.81
C PHE A 177 -10.12 5.85 -15.69
N GLY A 178 -10.67 4.67 -15.35
CA GLY A 178 -10.11 3.40 -15.78
C GLY A 178 -11.12 2.41 -16.34
N LYS A 179 -11.29 2.48 -17.66
CA LYS A 179 -11.06 1.39 -18.62
C LYS A 179 -10.55 1.98 -19.94
N GLU A 180 -11.09 3.16 -20.27
CA GLU A 180 -10.89 3.94 -21.49
C GLU A 180 -9.45 4.43 -21.74
N PHE A 181 -8.69 4.70 -20.68
CA PHE A 181 -7.31 5.18 -20.78
C PHE A 181 -6.24 4.11 -20.50
N GLY A 182 -6.62 2.82 -20.47
CA GLY A 182 -5.68 1.70 -20.33
C GLY A 182 -5.18 1.39 -18.91
N TYR A 183 -5.41 2.26 -17.92
CA TYR A 183 -5.01 2.03 -16.53
C TYR A 183 -5.82 0.93 -15.84
N ARG A 184 -5.16 0.13 -15.00
CA ARG A 184 -5.74 -0.96 -14.22
C ARG A 184 -5.11 -1.06 -12.84
N HIS A 185 -5.92 -1.40 -11.85
CA HIS A 185 -5.42 -1.83 -10.55
C HIS A 185 -4.79 -3.22 -10.60
N HIS A 186 -3.69 -3.39 -9.87
CA HIS A 186 -3.23 -4.72 -9.44
C HIS A 186 -4.21 -5.28 -8.39
N ARG A 187 -4.29 -6.59 -8.23
CA ARG A 187 -5.02 -7.21 -7.10
C ARG A 187 -4.21 -7.15 -5.79
N GLN A 188 -4.79 -7.22 -4.59
CA GLN A 188 -6.21 -7.40 -4.24
C GLN A 188 -6.79 -6.15 -3.57
N GLU A 189 -8.08 -5.86 -3.77
CA GLU A 189 -8.78 -4.75 -3.11
C GLU A 189 -9.38 -5.20 -1.78
N VAL A 190 -9.26 -4.35 -0.75
CA VAL A 190 -9.98 -4.49 0.50
C VAL A 190 -10.88 -3.28 0.68
N PHE A 191 -12.17 -3.50 0.48
CA PHE A 191 -13.17 -2.45 0.46
C PHE A 191 -13.86 -2.33 1.81
N TYR A 192 -13.78 -1.15 2.41
CA TYR A 192 -14.47 -0.82 3.64
C TYR A 192 -15.67 0.10 3.36
N LYS A 193 -16.75 -0.12 4.11
CA LYS A 193 -17.86 0.83 4.17
C LYS A 193 -17.50 2.06 4.99
N ARG A 194 -18.37 3.07 4.99
CA ARG A 194 -18.18 4.41 5.60
C ARG A 194 -17.62 4.40 7.03
N GLY A 195 -17.96 3.41 7.86
CA GLY A 195 -17.48 3.35 9.25
C GLY A 195 -16.05 2.82 9.41
N MET A 196 -15.53 2.12 8.39
CA MET A 196 -14.30 1.32 8.48
C MET A 196 -14.20 0.49 9.78
N ASN A 197 -15.32 -0.11 10.19
CA ASN A 197 -15.39 -0.89 11.43
C ASN A 197 -14.42 -2.08 11.37
N PRO A 198 -13.79 -2.47 12.49
CA PRO A 198 -12.91 -3.62 12.52
C PRO A 198 -13.60 -4.88 11.98
N ASN A 199 -12.93 -5.58 11.08
CA ASN A 199 -13.43 -6.80 10.43
C ASN A 199 -14.71 -6.64 9.58
N GLU A 200 -15.14 -5.42 9.26
CA GLU A 200 -16.27 -5.15 8.37
C GLU A 200 -15.76 -4.67 6.99
N PHE A 201 -15.24 -5.61 6.20
CA PHE A 201 -14.69 -5.35 4.87
C PHE A 201 -15.02 -6.47 3.88
N VAL A 202 -14.92 -6.16 2.58
CA VAL A 202 -15.01 -7.12 1.48
C VAL A 202 -13.64 -7.20 0.81
N VAL A 203 -13.13 -8.41 0.58
CA VAL A 203 -11.90 -8.63 -0.19
C VAL A 203 -12.29 -9.03 -1.61
N CYS A 204 -11.88 -8.22 -2.58
CA CYS A 204 -12.03 -8.54 -4.00
C CYS A 204 -10.70 -9.06 -4.55
N GLU A 205 -10.73 -10.31 -5.03
CA GLU A 205 -9.52 -11.05 -5.40
C GLU A 205 -9.06 -10.74 -6.83
N GLY A 206 -9.97 -10.31 -7.70
CA GLY A 206 -9.71 -9.92 -9.07
C GLY A 206 -9.31 -8.45 -9.24
N ASN A 207 -9.22 -8.05 -10.50
CA ASN A 207 -8.93 -6.67 -10.88
C ASN A 207 -10.24 -5.94 -11.17
N GLU A 208 -10.46 -4.83 -10.46
CA GLU A 208 -11.58 -3.92 -10.72
C GLU A 208 -12.99 -4.55 -10.56
N GLU A 209 -13.19 -5.41 -9.56
CA GLU A 209 -14.45 -6.13 -9.31
C GLU A 209 -15.60 -5.22 -8.87
N SER A 210 -16.82 -5.52 -9.34
CA SER A 210 -18.04 -4.75 -9.04
C SER A 210 -18.56 -4.97 -7.62
N GLU A 211 -18.06 -5.98 -6.93
CA GLU A 211 -18.42 -6.34 -5.57
C GLU A 211 -17.77 -5.39 -4.54
N CYS A 212 -16.73 -4.66 -4.96
CA CYS A 212 -16.02 -3.66 -4.16
C CYS A 212 -16.29 -2.22 -4.66
N SER A 213 -15.32 -1.32 -4.55
CA SER A 213 -15.53 0.12 -4.79
C SER A 213 -15.98 0.44 -6.21
N ASN A 214 -15.64 -0.39 -7.22
CA ASN A 214 -16.08 -0.18 -8.59
C ASN A 214 -17.57 -0.48 -8.83
N GLY A 215 -18.26 -1.15 -7.91
CA GLY A 215 -19.71 -1.30 -7.95
C GLY A 215 -20.48 -0.05 -7.51
N LEU A 216 -19.80 0.93 -6.92
CA LEU A 216 -20.45 2.14 -6.44
C LEU A 216 -20.91 2.97 -7.64
N TYR A 217 -22.22 3.29 -7.66
CA TYR A 217 -22.81 4.15 -8.69
C TYR A 217 -22.14 5.54 -8.77
N PHE A 218 -21.57 6.01 -7.65
CA PHE A 218 -20.84 7.27 -7.58
C PHE A 218 -19.79 7.25 -6.46
N ALA A 219 -18.51 7.44 -6.84
CA ALA A 219 -17.37 7.60 -5.94
C ALA A 219 -16.69 8.95 -6.22
N SER A 220 -16.85 9.90 -5.30
CA SER A 220 -16.40 11.29 -5.51
C SER A 220 -15.92 11.99 -4.23
N SER A 221 -15.75 11.24 -3.14
CA SER A 221 -15.59 11.78 -1.80
C SER A 221 -14.11 11.99 -1.47
N ILE A 222 -13.68 13.25 -1.45
CA ILE A 222 -12.37 13.63 -0.89
C ILE A 222 -12.36 13.47 0.63
N GLN A 223 -13.52 13.54 1.28
CA GLN A 223 -13.62 13.31 2.72
C GLN A 223 -13.28 11.86 3.08
N ASP A 224 -13.82 10.89 2.33
CA ASP A 224 -13.52 9.48 2.54
C ASP A 224 -12.06 9.17 2.17
N HIS A 225 -11.48 9.93 1.23
CA HIS A 225 -10.05 9.85 0.93
C HIS A 225 -9.16 10.32 2.08
N THR A 226 -9.55 11.36 2.81
CA THR A 226 -8.70 11.95 3.86
C THR A 226 -8.83 11.27 5.22
N HIS A 227 -9.78 10.34 5.36
CA HIS A 227 -10.09 9.66 6.62
C HIS A 227 -9.99 8.15 6.46
N TYR A 228 -9.11 7.53 7.22
CA TYR A 228 -8.97 6.08 7.27
C TYR A 228 -9.00 5.61 8.72
N PHE A 229 -9.74 4.53 8.97
CA PHE A 229 -9.88 3.91 10.29
C PHE A 229 -10.28 4.88 11.41
N GLY A 230 -11.15 5.84 11.08
CA GLY A 230 -11.65 6.85 12.02
C GLY A 230 -10.70 8.02 12.30
N LYS A 231 -9.55 8.10 11.61
CA LYS A 231 -8.57 9.16 11.78
C LYS A 231 -8.36 9.96 10.50
N GLN A 232 -8.24 11.28 10.61
CA GLN A 232 -7.80 12.12 9.48
C GLN A 232 -6.30 11.89 9.25
N VAL A 233 -5.93 11.34 8.09
CA VAL A 233 -4.61 10.73 7.84
C VAL A 233 -3.47 11.72 8.13
N SER A 234 -3.56 12.93 7.57
CA SER A 234 -2.51 13.96 7.70
C SER A 234 -2.37 14.47 9.13
N ALA A 235 -3.47 14.87 9.77
CA ALA A 235 -3.45 15.41 11.13
C ALA A 235 -2.98 14.36 12.12
N PHE A 236 -3.41 13.10 11.95
CA PHE A 236 -2.94 12.00 12.78
C PHE A 236 -1.42 11.82 12.69
N GLY A 237 -0.87 11.82 11.47
CA GLY A 237 0.58 11.73 11.26
C GLY A 237 1.36 12.91 11.84
N ILE A 238 0.93 14.14 11.53
CA ILE A 238 1.58 15.39 11.97
C ILE A 238 1.57 15.51 13.49
N ASN A 239 0.50 15.07 14.16
CA ASN A 239 0.39 15.13 15.62
C ASN A 239 1.16 14.00 16.33
N GLY A 240 2.06 13.29 15.65
CA GLY A 240 2.86 12.24 16.29
C GLY A 240 2.06 10.95 16.54
N CYS A 241 1.02 10.70 15.74
CA CYS A 241 0.23 9.49 15.77
C CYS A 241 -0.45 9.18 17.12
N VAL A 242 -0.95 10.23 17.77
CA VAL A 242 -1.86 10.15 18.92
C VAL A 242 -3.32 10.34 18.49
#